data_AF-A0A516WWI0-F1
#
_entry.id   AF-A0A516WWI0-F1
#
_cell.length_a   1.000
_cell.length_b   1.000
_cell.length_c   1.000
_cell.angle_alpha   90.00
_cell.angle_beta   90.00
_cell.angle_gamma   90.00
#
_symmetry.space_group_name_H-M   'P 1'
#
loop_
_entity.id
_entity.type
_entity.pdbx_description
1 polymer ?
#
loop_
_entity_poly.entity_id
_entity_poly.type
_entity_poly.pdbx_seq_one_letter_code
_entity_poly.pdbx_strand_id
1 'polypeptide(L)'
;MKNHSLQTISSGHGYLEAPRWHDGRLWASDFFGKHVLHFEEDGSHTAFATLEESPSGLGFLQDGSVLVVLLDPTKKKVVRIASDGSVSEYADIAHIARGMANDMLVSPSGHAYIGNFGFDLGAEDPKATTLAHVTPEGNVSRVEGDAIFPNGAALSADGRTLLLAETFGHRIDAFDVNADGSLTNFRVWAQLDESMHPDGIALDTEGGVWFGNGLTNGPESGFYRVEESGEITDSVLVPDAWAVACTFGGSDLDVLYMFCNATTLEQFGEGKSQGTVRTAQVNRRGVAQ
;
A
#
# COMPACT_ATOMS: atom_id res chain seq x y z
N MET A 1 14.44 -19.11 -7.03
CA MET A 1 13.14 -18.42 -7.13
C MET A 1 12.07 -19.35 -7.68
N LYS A 2 10.93 -19.49 -7.00
CA LYS A 2 9.74 -20.20 -7.52
C LYS A 2 8.84 -19.18 -8.25
N ASN A 3 8.19 -19.58 -9.33
CA ASN A 3 7.22 -18.74 -10.05
C ASN A 3 5.82 -19.36 -9.93
N HIS A 4 4.83 -18.56 -9.54
CA HIS A 4 3.46 -19.02 -9.31
C HIS A 4 2.51 -18.52 -10.41
N SER A 5 1.46 -19.29 -10.68
CA SER A 5 0.40 -18.89 -11.61
C SER A 5 -0.61 -17.98 -10.95
N LEU A 6 -1.18 -17.05 -11.73
CA LEU A 6 -2.24 -16.16 -11.30
C LEU A 6 -3.56 -16.43 -12.03
N GLN A 7 -4.64 -15.87 -11.47
CA GLN A 7 -5.94 -15.77 -12.10
C GLN A 7 -6.47 -14.34 -11.95
N THR A 8 -7.08 -13.78 -12.99
CA THR A 8 -7.84 -12.52 -12.90
C THR A 8 -9.25 -12.82 -12.42
N ILE A 9 -9.69 -12.13 -11.37
CA ILE A 9 -11.06 -12.25 -10.81
C ILE A 9 -11.91 -11.00 -11.03
N SER A 10 -11.28 -9.84 -11.25
CA SER A 10 -11.99 -8.58 -11.52
C SER A 10 -11.18 -7.67 -12.45
N SER A 11 -11.87 -6.86 -13.25
CA SER A 11 -11.27 -6.01 -14.29
C SER A 11 -12.12 -4.78 -14.59
N GLY A 12 -11.52 -3.79 -15.23
CA GLY A 12 -12.22 -2.58 -15.70
C GLY A 12 -12.23 -1.45 -14.68
N HIS A 13 -11.32 -1.50 -13.70
CA HIS A 13 -11.14 -0.47 -12.67
C HIS A 13 -10.24 0.65 -13.18
N GLY A 14 -10.27 1.80 -12.52
CA GLY A 14 -9.41 2.93 -12.88
C GLY A 14 -7.94 2.65 -12.58
N TYR A 15 -7.53 2.80 -11.32
CA TYR A 15 -6.19 2.45 -10.85
C TYR A 15 -6.29 1.96 -9.41
N LEU A 16 -6.09 0.65 -9.21
CA LEU A 16 -6.27 0.01 -7.91
C LEU A 16 -5.00 0.06 -7.07
N GLU A 17 -5.16 0.45 -5.82
CA GLU A 17 -4.12 0.66 -4.81
C GLU A 17 -4.60 0.24 -3.42
N ALA A 18 -3.65 0.17 -2.48
CA ALA A 18 -3.88 -0.06 -1.05
C ALA A 18 -4.81 -1.26 -0.72
N PRO A 19 -4.53 -2.48 -1.20
CA PRO A 19 -5.31 -3.67 -0.89
C PRO A 19 -5.31 -3.93 0.62
N ARG A 20 -6.50 -4.12 1.20
CA ARG A 20 -6.65 -4.56 2.60
C ARG A 20 -7.62 -5.70 2.68
N TRP A 21 -7.25 -6.80 3.34
CA TRP A 21 -8.21 -7.83 3.70
C TRP A 21 -8.84 -7.48 5.05
N HIS A 22 -10.15 -7.22 5.07
CA HIS A 22 -10.86 -6.82 6.28
C HIS A 22 -12.30 -7.33 6.25
N ASP A 23 -12.75 -7.92 7.35
CA ASP A 23 -14.08 -8.50 7.51
C ASP A 23 -14.49 -9.46 6.37
N GLY A 24 -13.55 -10.32 5.96
CA GLY A 24 -13.77 -11.34 4.94
C GLY A 24 -13.87 -10.81 3.52
N ARG A 25 -13.43 -9.57 3.29
CA ARG A 25 -13.48 -8.90 1.99
C ARG A 25 -12.14 -8.26 1.64
N LEU A 26 -11.86 -8.18 0.35
CA LEU A 26 -10.75 -7.39 -0.16
C LEU A 26 -11.23 -5.96 -0.40
N TRP A 27 -10.54 -4.98 0.17
CA TRP A 27 -10.80 -3.56 -0.01
C TRP A 27 -9.75 -2.93 -0.90
N ALA A 28 -10.12 -1.88 -1.62
CA ALA A 28 -9.24 -1.14 -2.51
C ALA A 28 -9.59 0.35 -2.56
N SER A 29 -8.56 1.15 -2.82
CA SER A 29 -8.76 2.47 -3.40
C SER A 29 -8.71 2.35 -4.92
N ASP A 30 -9.76 2.82 -5.60
CA ASP A 30 -9.72 3.10 -7.04
C ASP A 30 -9.43 4.59 -7.23
N PHE A 31 -8.15 4.88 -7.47
CA PHE A 31 -7.59 6.22 -7.52
C PHE A 31 -8.23 7.07 -8.65
N PHE A 32 -8.30 6.54 -9.87
CA PHE A 32 -8.93 7.25 -10.99
C PHE A 32 -10.46 7.14 -11.00
N GLY A 33 -11.01 6.04 -10.47
CA GLY A 33 -12.45 5.88 -10.29
C GLY A 33 -13.03 6.76 -9.17
N LYS A 34 -12.19 7.23 -8.24
CA LYS A 34 -12.57 7.96 -7.02
C LYS A 34 -13.51 7.17 -6.12
N HIS A 35 -13.24 5.87 -5.99
CA HIS A 35 -14.03 4.97 -5.18
C HIS A 35 -13.18 4.29 -4.10
N VAL A 36 -13.79 4.08 -2.94
CA VAL A 36 -13.36 2.99 -2.04
C VAL A 36 -14.24 1.79 -2.38
N LEU A 37 -13.60 0.70 -2.81
CA LEU A 37 -14.26 -0.52 -3.25
C LEU A 37 -14.07 -1.61 -2.21
N HIS A 38 -15.03 -2.54 -2.15
CA HIS A 38 -14.82 -3.86 -1.57
C HIS A 38 -15.24 -4.94 -2.56
N PHE A 39 -14.48 -6.02 -2.55
CA PHE A 39 -14.59 -7.17 -3.42
C PHE A 39 -14.91 -8.41 -2.58
N GLU A 40 -15.84 -9.22 -3.08
CA GLU A 40 -16.04 -10.58 -2.62
C GLU A 40 -14.98 -11.50 -3.26
N GLU A 41 -14.82 -12.72 -2.73
CA GLU A 41 -13.79 -13.66 -3.20
C GLU A 41 -13.92 -14.04 -4.69
N ASP A 42 -15.13 -13.97 -5.25
CA ASP A 42 -15.40 -14.23 -6.66
C ASP A 42 -15.08 -13.05 -7.61
N GLY A 43 -14.62 -11.92 -7.04
CA GLY A 43 -14.27 -10.70 -7.77
C GLY A 43 -15.44 -9.76 -8.07
N SER A 44 -16.66 -10.12 -7.68
CA SER A 44 -17.78 -9.17 -7.61
C SER A 44 -17.47 -8.08 -6.60
N HIS A 45 -17.93 -6.85 -6.85
CA HIS A 45 -17.56 -5.70 -6.06
C HIS A 45 -18.67 -4.67 -5.96
N THR A 46 -18.55 -3.83 -4.94
CA THR A 46 -19.42 -2.68 -4.70
C THR A 46 -18.59 -1.49 -4.23
N ALA A 47 -19.02 -0.29 -4.62
CA ALA A 47 -18.47 0.93 -4.07
C ALA A 47 -19.01 1.13 -2.65
N PHE A 48 -18.10 1.12 -1.67
CA PHE A 48 -18.41 1.52 -0.30
C PHE A 48 -18.63 3.03 -0.22
N ALA A 49 -17.78 3.80 -0.91
CA ALA A 49 -17.88 5.24 -0.99
C ALA A 49 -17.39 5.77 -2.35
N THR A 50 -17.92 6.94 -2.72
CA THR A 50 -17.43 7.75 -3.84
C THR A 50 -16.96 9.09 -3.30
N LEU A 51 -15.76 9.51 -3.67
CA LEU A 51 -15.11 10.71 -3.16
C LEU A 51 -14.99 11.78 -4.26
N GLU A 52 -14.81 13.03 -3.86
CA GLU A 52 -14.54 14.13 -4.80
C GLU A 52 -13.09 14.10 -5.29
N GLU A 53 -12.15 13.79 -4.39
CA GLU A 53 -10.73 13.58 -4.65
C GLU A 53 -10.38 12.10 -4.82
N SER A 54 -9.16 11.84 -5.27
CA SER A 54 -8.68 10.49 -5.52
C SER A 54 -8.17 9.79 -4.25
N PRO A 55 -8.73 8.62 -3.88
CA PRO A 55 -8.24 7.85 -2.74
C PRO A 55 -6.92 7.15 -3.08
N SER A 56 -6.01 7.07 -2.11
CA SER A 56 -4.77 6.29 -2.19
C SER A 56 -4.67 5.33 -0.99
N GLY A 57 -3.91 5.64 0.06
CA GLY A 57 -3.81 4.79 1.26
C GLY A 57 -5.14 4.59 2.00
N LEU A 58 -5.34 3.39 2.55
CA LEU A 58 -6.58 2.93 3.19
C LEU A 58 -6.29 2.16 4.48
N GLY A 59 -7.12 2.35 5.51
CA GLY A 59 -7.13 1.50 6.70
C GLY A 59 -8.38 1.67 7.57
N PHE A 60 -8.47 0.92 8.66
CA PHE A 60 -9.69 0.81 9.48
C PHE A 60 -9.43 1.20 10.93
N LEU A 61 -10.36 1.96 11.52
CA LEU A 61 -10.40 2.19 12.95
C LEU A 61 -11.21 1.11 13.65
N GLN A 62 -11.02 0.95 14.97
CA GLN A 62 -11.71 -0.07 15.76
C GLN A 62 -13.24 0.07 15.80
N ASP A 63 -13.75 1.28 15.53
CA ASP A 63 -15.19 1.51 15.43
C ASP A 63 -15.77 1.19 14.04
N GLY A 64 -14.97 0.60 13.16
CA GLY A 64 -15.35 0.19 11.81
C GLY A 64 -15.35 1.31 10.78
N SER A 65 -15.00 2.54 11.17
CA SER A 65 -14.83 3.62 10.20
C SER A 65 -13.54 3.46 9.40
N VAL A 66 -13.58 3.99 8.18
CA VAL A 66 -12.50 3.84 7.20
C VAL A 66 -11.70 5.14 7.14
N LEU A 67 -10.38 5.06 7.26
CA LEU A 67 -9.47 6.16 6.96
C LEU A 67 -8.96 6.05 5.54
N VAL A 68 -8.92 7.19 4.85
CA VAL A 68 -8.45 7.30 3.46
C VAL A 68 -7.51 8.49 3.34
N VAL A 69 -6.36 8.26 2.71
CA VAL A 69 -5.48 9.34 2.26
C VAL A 69 -6.01 9.87 0.92
N LEU A 70 -6.15 11.19 0.81
CA LEU A 70 -6.47 11.83 -0.46
C LEU A 70 -5.17 12.21 -1.16
N LEU A 71 -4.90 11.61 -2.32
CA LEU A 71 -3.72 11.96 -3.12
C LEU A 71 -4.05 13.20 -3.96
N ASP A 72 -3.88 14.37 -3.33
CA ASP A 72 -4.12 15.69 -3.91
C ASP A 72 -2.89 16.59 -3.69
N PRO A 73 -2.39 17.30 -4.74
CA PRO A 73 -1.19 18.14 -4.61
C PRO A 73 -1.40 19.36 -3.69
N THR A 74 -2.64 19.79 -3.53
CA THR A 74 -3.04 20.96 -2.73
C THR A 74 -3.53 20.59 -1.33
N LYS A 75 -4.10 19.40 -1.13
CA LYS A 75 -4.66 18.92 0.14
C LYS A 75 -3.91 17.68 0.63
N LYS A 76 -3.13 17.82 1.71
CA LYS A 76 -2.45 16.69 2.37
C LYS A 76 -3.25 16.27 3.60
N LYS A 77 -4.34 15.53 3.37
CA LYS A 77 -5.32 15.19 4.40
C LYS A 77 -5.60 13.70 4.45
N VAL A 78 -5.91 13.24 5.65
CA VAL A 78 -6.58 11.98 5.90
C VAL A 78 -8.04 12.29 6.20
N VAL A 79 -8.94 11.61 5.49
CA VAL A 79 -10.39 11.70 5.75
C VAL A 79 -10.87 10.42 6.41
N ARG A 80 -11.95 10.56 7.18
CA ARG A 80 -12.68 9.47 7.80
C ARG A 80 -14.03 9.32 7.13
N ILE A 81 -14.35 8.10 6.73
CA ILE A 81 -15.66 7.70 6.23
C ILE A 81 -16.34 6.92 7.35
N ALA A 82 -17.40 7.50 7.91
CA ALA A 82 -18.18 6.84 8.96
C ALA A 82 -19.09 5.76 8.38
N SER A 83 -19.68 4.93 9.26
CA SER A 83 -20.57 3.83 8.86
C SER A 83 -21.85 4.29 8.13
N ASP A 84 -22.25 5.56 8.30
CA ASP A 84 -23.37 6.17 7.58
C ASP A 84 -22.97 6.76 6.22
N GLY A 85 -21.69 6.61 5.84
CA GLY A 85 -21.12 7.13 4.60
C GLY A 85 -20.69 8.60 4.67
N SER A 86 -20.85 9.27 5.81
CA SER A 86 -20.39 10.66 5.95
C SER A 86 -18.86 10.74 5.91
N VAL A 87 -18.36 11.70 5.12
CA VAL A 87 -16.92 11.97 4.98
C VAL A 87 -16.57 13.21 5.78
N SER A 88 -15.54 13.11 6.62
CA SER A 88 -15.04 14.21 7.44
C SER A 88 -13.52 14.21 7.46
N GLU A 89 -12.92 15.38 7.71
CA GLU A 89 -11.48 15.45 7.94
C GLU A 89 -11.10 14.73 9.24
N TYR A 90 -10.08 13.88 9.18
CA TYR A 90 -9.52 13.19 10.33
C TYR A 90 -8.21 13.83 10.79
N ALA A 91 -7.32 14.15 9.85
CA ALA A 91 -6.06 14.81 10.14
C ALA A 91 -5.54 15.64 8.95
N ASP A 92 -4.92 16.78 9.25
CA ASP A 92 -4.13 17.58 8.31
C ASP A 92 -2.63 17.30 8.54
N ILE A 93 -2.00 16.69 7.54
CA ILE A 93 -0.59 16.29 7.59
C ILE A 93 0.31 17.18 6.73
N ALA A 94 -0.18 18.32 6.24
CA ALA A 94 0.54 19.20 5.31
C ALA A 94 1.83 19.80 5.88
N HIS A 95 1.94 19.92 7.20
CA HIS A 95 3.16 20.40 7.86
C HIS A 95 4.28 19.35 7.89
N ILE A 96 3.98 18.08 7.60
CA ILE A 96 4.94 16.98 7.42
C ILE A 96 5.12 16.65 5.94
N ALA A 97 4.01 16.45 5.22
CA ALA A 97 3.99 16.02 3.83
C ALA A 97 4.36 17.18 2.88
N ARG A 98 5.57 17.11 2.33
CA ARG A 98 6.05 18.10 1.35
C ARG A 98 5.52 17.82 -0.06
N GLY A 99 5.44 16.54 -0.43
CA GLY A 99 4.79 16.08 -1.65
C GLY A 99 3.36 15.62 -1.42
N MET A 100 2.76 14.98 -2.43
CA MET A 100 1.48 14.29 -2.28
C MET A 100 1.60 13.17 -1.22
N ALA A 101 0.60 13.06 -0.35
CA ALA A 101 0.46 11.94 0.56
C ALA A 101 -0.07 10.72 -0.20
N ASN A 102 0.46 9.53 0.09
CA ASN A 102 0.20 8.32 -0.69
C ASN A 102 -0.34 7.16 0.16
N ASP A 103 0.40 6.06 0.29
CA ASP A 103 -0.06 4.88 1.02
C ASP A 103 -0.07 5.12 2.54
N MET A 104 -0.86 4.30 3.23
CA MET A 104 -1.08 4.38 4.66
C MET A 104 -1.33 3.01 5.27
N LEU A 105 -0.67 2.72 6.39
CA LEU A 105 -1.03 1.62 7.27
C LEU A 105 -1.75 2.16 8.50
N VAL A 106 -2.85 1.51 8.92
CA VAL A 106 -3.49 1.76 10.22
C VAL A 106 -3.29 0.51 11.07
N SER A 107 -2.62 0.66 12.22
CA SER A 107 -2.39 -0.44 13.15
C SER A 107 -3.68 -0.87 13.86
N PRO A 108 -3.72 -2.10 14.45
CA PRO A 108 -4.86 -2.53 15.25
C PRO A 108 -5.19 -1.60 16.44
N SER A 109 -4.21 -0.85 16.94
CA SER A 109 -4.38 0.18 17.97
C SER A 109 -4.90 1.52 17.44
N GLY A 110 -5.13 1.67 16.14
CA GLY A 110 -5.66 2.87 15.50
C GLY A 110 -4.60 3.93 15.15
N HIS A 111 -3.32 3.64 15.31
CA HIS A 111 -2.25 4.54 14.85
C HIS A 111 -2.08 4.40 13.34
N ALA A 112 -2.15 5.52 12.61
CA ALA A 112 -1.92 5.57 11.18
C ALA A 112 -0.51 6.07 10.84
N TYR A 113 0.13 5.45 9.85
CA TYR A 113 1.44 5.83 9.32
C TYR A 113 1.28 6.12 7.84
N ILE A 114 1.51 7.37 7.42
CA ILE A 114 1.21 7.85 6.08
C ILE A 114 2.50 8.25 5.38
N GLY A 115 2.75 7.65 4.21
CA GLY A 115 3.81 8.03 3.30
C GLY A 115 3.48 9.29 2.49
N ASN A 116 4.50 9.99 2.01
CA ASN A 116 4.34 11.06 1.05
C ASN A 116 5.56 11.12 0.13
N PHE A 117 5.42 11.68 -1.07
CA PHE A 117 6.52 11.68 -2.04
C PHE A 117 7.69 12.60 -1.66
N GLY A 118 7.48 13.62 -0.83
CA GLY A 118 8.53 14.57 -0.41
C GLY A 118 8.86 15.68 -1.40
N PHE A 119 8.43 15.54 -2.65
CA PHE A 119 8.66 16.46 -3.75
C PHE A 119 7.44 16.49 -4.68
N ASP A 120 7.43 17.43 -5.63
CA ASP A 120 6.39 17.52 -6.66
C ASP A 120 6.70 16.55 -7.82
N LEU A 121 5.95 15.46 -7.88
CA LEU A 121 6.18 14.36 -8.83
C LEU A 121 6.01 14.86 -10.27
N GLY A 122 7.07 14.72 -11.08
CA GLY A 122 7.10 15.18 -12.47
C GLY A 122 7.55 16.64 -12.64
N ALA A 123 7.74 17.39 -11.56
CA ALA A 123 8.24 18.77 -11.58
C ALA A 123 9.59 18.95 -10.88
N GLU A 124 9.93 18.08 -9.92
CA GLU A 124 11.19 18.11 -9.17
C GLU A 124 11.90 16.76 -9.21
N ASP A 125 13.24 16.79 -9.04
CA ASP A 125 14.03 15.60 -8.77
C ASP A 125 13.62 14.96 -7.42
N PRO A 126 13.73 13.64 -7.25
CA PRO A 126 13.42 12.96 -6.01
C PRO A 126 14.19 13.52 -4.80
N LYS A 127 13.47 13.71 -3.69
CA LYS A 127 14.01 14.22 -2.42
C LYS A 127 13.60 13.31 -1.27
N ALA A 128 14.47 13.23 -0.26
CA ALA A 128 14.16 12.53 0.97
C ALA A 128 12.92 13.12 1.66
N THR A 129 12.15 12.23 2.27
CA THR A 129 10.93 12.52 3.01
C THR A 129 10.83 11.61 4.22
N THR A 130 9.69 11.66 4.90
CA THR A 130 9.41 10.91 6.12
C THR A 130 7.95 10.50 6.16
N LEU A 131 7.57 9.68 7.14
CA LEU A 131 6.18 9.34 7.39
C LEU A 131 5.52 10.36 8.34
N ALA A 132 4.22 10.59 8.15
CA ALA A 132 3.37 11.20 9.17
C ALA A 132 2.78 10.10 10.04
N HIS A 133 2.92 10.21 11.35
CA HIS A 133 2.23 9.38 12.34
C HIS A 133 1.01 10.13 12.85
N VAL A 134 -0.15 9.48 12.81
CA VAL A 134 -1.42 10.02 13.32
C VAL A 134 -1.95 9.09 14.39
N THR A 135 -2.20 9.65 15.58
CA THR A 135 -2.80 8.92 16.71
C THR A 135 -4.29 8.63 16.49
N PRO A 136 -4.90 7.70 17.25
CA PRO A 136 -6.36 7.48 17.23
C PRO A 136 -7.20 8.74 17.52
N GLU A 137 -6.62 9.72 18.21
CA GLU A 137 -7.25 11.01 18.51
C GLU A 137 -7.02 12.07 17.41
N GLY A 138 -6.28 11.73 16.34
CA GLY A 138 -6.00 12.63 15.22
C GLY A 138 -4.78 13.55 15.40
N ASN A 139 -4.00 13.41 16.48
CA ASN A 139 -2.76 14.17 16.65
C ASN A 139 -1.69 13.68 15.67
N VAL A 140 -0.97 14.63 15.05
CA VAL A 140 0.01 14.38 13.99
C VAL A 140 1.43 14.63 14.50
N SER A 141 2.34 13.72 14.19
CA SER A 141 3.79 13.87 14.43
C SER A 141 4.62 13.33 13.28
N ARG A 142 5.86 13.81 13.17
CA ARG A 142 6.86 13.27 12.25
C ARG A 142 7.45 11.97 12.80
N VAL A 143 7.69 11.00 11.92
CA VAL A 143 8.52 9.83 12.22
C VAL A 143 10.01 10.16 12.02
N GLU A 144 10.89 9.64 12.87
CA GLU A 144 12.34 9.76 12.63
C GLU A 144 12.80 8.71 11.62
N GLY A 145 13.57 9.14 10.62
CA GLY A 145 13.96 8.30 9.48
C GLY A 145 13.65 9.02 8.17
N ASP A 146 14.57 8.89 7.22
CA ASP A 146 14.44 9.45 5.88
C ASP A 146 14.24 8.31 4.87
N ALA A 147 13.23 8.46 4.02
CA ALA A 147 12.93 7.56 2.92
C ALA A 147 12.82 8.36 1.61
N ILE A 148 13.01 7.72 0.46
CA ILE A 148 12.77 8.31 -0.85
C ILE A 148 11.63 7.56 -1.52
N PHE A 149 10.48 8.23 -1.64
CA PHE A 149 9.27 7.67 -2.24
C PHE A 149 8.73 6.44 -1.45
N PRO A 150 8.36 6.61 -0.17
CA PRO A 150 7.77 5.54 0.63
C PRO A 150 6.39 5.14 0.09
N ASN A 151 6.17 3.83 0.00
CA ASN A 151 4.95 3.21 -0.50
C ASN A 151 4.36 2.25 0.56
N GLY A 152 4.25 0.96 0.24
CA GLY A 152 3.62 -0.05 1.07
C GLY A 152 4.20 -0.12 2.47
N ALA A 153 3.33 -0.17 3.48
CA ALA A 153 3.73 -0.48 4.84
C ALA A 153 2.89 -1.62 5.41
N ALA A 154 3.51 -2.45 6.25
CA ALA A 154 2.84 -3.54 6.92
C ALA A 154 3.50 -3.88 8.27
N LEU A 155 2.71 -4.43 9.19
CA LEU A 155 3.14 -4.81 10.53
C LEU A 155 3.48 -6.29 10.62
N SER A 156 4.52 -6.60 11.39
CA SER A 156 4.83 -7.95 11.85
C SER A 156 3.66 -8.53 12.66
N ALA A 157 3.56 -9.86 12.72
CA ALA A 157 2.46 -10.55 13.39
C ALA A 157 2.34 -10.23 14.89
N ASP A 158 3.45 -9.83 15.53
CA ASP A 158 3.47 -9.41 16.94
C ASP A 158 3.25 -7.89 17.12
N GLY A 159 3.09 -7.14 16.02
CA GLY A 159 2.87 -5.70 15.98
C GLY A 159 4.10 -4.87 16.39
N ARG A 160 5.28 -5.47 16.52
CA ARG A 160 6.49 -4.80 17.05
C ARG A 160 7.39 -4.21 15.99
N THR A 161 7.22 -4.60 14.73
CA THR A 161 8.02 -4.11 13.61
C THR A 161 7.11 -3.65 12.49
N LEU A 162 7.29 -2.41 12.07
CA LEU A 162 6.71 -1.89 10.84
C LEU A 162 7.74 -2.03 9.73
N LEU A 163 7.38 -2.68 8.64
CA LEU A 163 8.16 -2.74 7.41
C LEU A 163 7.60 -1.74 6.41
N LEU A 164 8.49 -1.10 5.65
CA LEU A 164 8.17 -0.05 4.69
C LEU A 164 8.89 -0.33 3.38
N ALA A 165 8.16 -0.37 2.27
CA ALA A 165 8.72 -0.35 0.95
C ALA A 165 9.14 1.07 0.56
N GLU A 166 10.37 1.19 0.09
CA GLU A 166 10.94 2.45 -0.37
C GLU A 166 11.35 2.31 -1.84
N THR A 167 10.50 2.83 -2.71
CA THR A 167 10.53 2.56 -4.15
C THR A 167 11.83 3.04 -4.80
N PHE A 168 12.31 4.25 -4.46
CA PHE A 168 13.55 4.80 -5.01
C PHE A 168 14.78 4.55 -4.12
N GLY A 169 14.59 3.93 -2.96
CA GLY A 169 15.67 3.40 -2.14
C GLY A 169 16.05 1.95 -2.49
N HIS A 170 15.25 1.30 -3.36
CA HIS A 170 15.41 -0.10 -3.76
C HIS A 170 15.56 -1.05 -2.57
N ARG A 171 14.76 -0.83 -1.52
CA ARG A 171 14.89 -1.57 -0.26
C ARG A 171 13.58 -1.64 0.50
N ILE A 172 13.56 -2.54 1.47
CA ILE A 172 12.57 -2.58 2.53
C ILE A 172 13.25 -2.05 3.80
N ASP A 173 12.67 -1.03 4.41
CA ASP A 173 13.10 -0.48 5.68
C ASP A 173 12.26 -1.06 6.84
N ALA A 174 12.78 -0.96 8.06
CA ALA A 174 12.12 -1.39 9.29
C ALA A 174 12.19 -0.34 10.40
N PHE A 175 11.15 -0.33 11.22
CA PHE A 175 11.05 0.44 12.45
C PHE A 175 10.60 -0.47 13.60
N ASP A 176 11.08 -0.19 14.81
CA ASP A 176 10.49 -0.74 16.02
C ASP A 176 9.27 0.11 16.42
N VAL A 177 8.17 -0.56 16.74
CA VAL A 177 6.90 0.06 17.13
C VAL A 177 6.80 0.09 18.64
N ASN A 178 6.73 1.30 19.21
CA ASN A 178 6.54 1.49 20.64
C ASN A 178 5.07 1.34 21.04
N ALA A 179 4.84 1.20 22.36
CA ALA A 179 3.49 1.04 22.91
C ALA A 179 2.56 2.25 22.66
N ASP A 180 3.11 3.43 22.43
CA ASP A 180 2.38 4.66 22.05
C ASP A 180 2.25 4.83 20.53
N GLY A 181 2.62 3.81 19.76
CA GLY A 181 2.63 3.83 18.30
C GLY A 181 3.78 4.62 17.68
N SER A 182 4.66 5.27 18.45
CA SER A 182 5.83 5.93 17.87
C SER A 182 6.78 4.92 17.22
N LEU A 183 7.41 5.31 16.12
CA LEU A 183 8.38 4.50 15.40
C LEU A 183 9.80 4.92 15.77
N THR A 184 10.66 3.95 16.06
CA THR A 184 12.07 4.16 16.41
C THR A 184 12.97 3.14 15.71
N ASN A 185 14.29 3.27 15.88
CA ASN A 185 15.25 2.29 15.38
C ASN A 185 15.13 2.01 13.86
N PHE A 186 15.03 3.09 13.09
CA PHE A 186 15.03 3.05 11.63
C PHE A 186 16.27 2.33 11.10
N ARG A 187 16.07 1.34 10.23
CA ARG A 187 17.13 0.53 9.63
C ARG A 187 16.68 -0.06 8.29
N VAL A 188 17.63 -0.37 7.43
CA VAL A 188 17.37 -1.21 6.26
C VAL A 188 17.11 -2.64 6.74
N TRP A 189 15.98 -3.21 6.34
CA TRP A 189 15.65 -4.61 6.60
C TRP A 189 16.18 -5.50 5.49
N ALA A 190 15.92 -5.16 4.22
CA ALA A 190 16.46 -5.88 3.06
C ALA A 190 16.84 -4.90 1.95
N GLN A 191 18.08 -5.02 1.45
CA GLN A 191 18.52 -4.31 0.26
C GLN A 191 18.18 -5.12 -1.00
N LEU A 192 17.61 -4.48 -2.01
CA LEU A 192 17.28 -5.09 -3.29
C LEU A 192 18.24 -4.60 -4.39
N ASP A 193 18.18 -5.28 -5.53
CA ASP A 193 18.81 -4.82 -6.77
C ASP A 193 18.15 -3.53 -7.28
N GLU A 194 18.91 -2.66 -7.95
CA GLU A 194 18.41 -1.37 -8.47
C GLU A 194 17.29 -1.53 -9.53
N SER A 195 17.13 -2.71 -10.12
CA SER A 195 15.99 -3.00 -11.00
C SER A 195 14.66 -3.22 -10.27
N MET A 196 14.67 -3.31 -8.93
CA MET A 196 13.50 -3.55 -8.11
C MET A 196 13.00 -2.26 -7.46
N HIS A 197 11.71 -1.96 -7.65
CA HIS A 197 11.03 -0.77 -7.17
C HIS A 197 9.90 -1.22 -6.24
N PRO A 198 10.19 -1.53 -4.97
CA PRO A 198 9.17 -2.05 -4.07
C PRO A 198 8.09 -1.01 -3.85
N ASP A 199 6.84 -1.41 -4.08
CA ASP A 199 5.64 -0.57 -3.97
C ASP A 199 4.73 -1.07 -2.83
N GLY A 200 3.50 -1.51 -3.06
CA GLY A 200 2.65 -2.06 -2.02
C GLY A 200 3.11 -3.45 -1.52
N ILE A 201 3.09 -3.67 -0.20
CA ILE A 201 3.64 -4.88 0.44
C ILE A 201 2.66 -5.68 1.29
N ALA A 202 2.97 -6.96 1.48
CA ALA A 202 2.30 -7.87 2.41
C ALA A 202 3.31 -8.82 3.07
N LEU A 203 3.09 -9.21 4.32
CA LEU A 203 3.96 -10.15 5.04
C LEU A 203 3.35 -11.55 5.03
N ASP A 204 4.21 -12.56 4.93
CA ASP A 204 3.84 -13.95 5.22
C ASP A 204 4.33 -14.43 6.58
N THR A 205 3.68 -15.48 7.08
CA THR A 205 3.97 -16.07 8.40
C THR A 205 5.34 -16.75 8.49
N GLU A 206 6.06 -16.87 7.37
CA GLU A 206 7.42 -17.40 7.33
C GLU A 206 8.48 -16.27 7.35
N GLY A 207 8.04 -15.02 7.56
CA GLY A 207 8.92 -13.86 7.70
C GLY A 207 9.37 -13.22 6.38
N GLY A 208 8.74 -13.59 5.25
CA GLY A 208 8.98 -12.97 3.95
C GLY A 208 8.09 -11.75 3.72
N VAL A 209 8.59 -10.82 2.90
CA VAL A 209 7.85 -9.67 2.41
C VAL A 209 7.55 -9.87 0.94
N TRP A 210 6.27 -9.88 0.59
CA TRP A 210 5.79 -9.75 -0.78
C TRP A 210 5.68 -8.28 -1.13
N PHE A 211 6.16 -7.88 -2.30
CA PHE A 211 6.05 -6.52 -2.82
C PHE A 211 5.70 -6.53 -4.31
N GLY A 212 4.95 -5.53 -4.76
CA GLY A 212 4.84 -5.21 -6.18
C GLY A 212 6.11 -4.53 -6.68
N ASN A 213 6.70 -5.02 -7.78
CA ASN A 213 7.76 -4.29 -8.47
C ASN A 213 7.14 -3.20 -9.34
N GLY A 214 6.84 -2.07 -8.71
CA GLY A 214 6.18 -0.92 -9.31
C GLY A 214 7.00 -0.31 -10.45
N LEU A 215 6.35 0.54 -11.26
CA LEU A 215 6.98 1.29 -12.37
C LEU A 215 7.74 0.44 -13.41
N THR A 216 7.57 -0.88 -13.36
CA THR A 216 8.28 -1.85 -14.20
C THR A 216 7.35 -2.38 -15.27
N ASN A 217 7.81 -2.41 -16.52
CA ASN A 217 7.05 -2.93 -17.65
C ASN A 217 7.70 -4.21 -18.21
N GLY A 218 6.89 -5.08 -18.82
CA GLY A 218 7.40 -6.25 -19.53
C GLY A 218 7.78 -7.40 -18.61
N PRO A 219 8.70 -8.29 -19.01
CA PRO A 219 8.87 -9.62 -18.42
C PRO A 219 9.22 -9.64 -16.92
N GLU A 220 9.80 -8.56 -16.41
CA GLU A 220 10.21 -8.42 -15.00
C GLU A 220 9.14 -7.76 -14.12
N SER A 221 8.04 -7.27 -14.70
CA SER A 221 6.92 -6.78 -13.91
C SER A 221 6.26 -7.94 -13.19
N GLY A 222 6.11 -7.81 -11.87
CA GLY A 222 5.74 -8.93 -11.03
C GLY A 222 5.65 -8.56 -9.56
N PHE A 223 5.06 -9.48 -8.80
CA PHE A 223 5.15 -9.50 -7.35
C PHE A 223 6.27 -10.44 -6.96
N TYR A 224 7.08 -10.03 -5.99
CA TYR A 224 8.25 -10.78 -5.55
C TYR A 224 8.23 -10.94 -4.05
N ARG A 225 8.72 -12.10 -3.58
CA ARG A 225 8.94 -12.35 -2.16
C ARG A 225 10.42 -12.22 -1.83
N VAL A 226 10.75 -11.36 -0.89
CA VAL A 226 12.11 -11.17 -0.38
C VAL A 226 12.21 -11.56 1.10
N GLU A 227 13.36 -12.10 1.47
CA GLU A 227 13.74 -12.35 2.87
C GLU A 227 14.68 -11.24 3.38
N GLU A 228 14.89 -11.16 4.70
CA GLU A 228 15.73 -10.12 5.33
C GLU A 228 17.16 -10.06 4.75
N SER A 229 17.66 -11.18 4.22
CA SER A 229 18.95 -11.22 3.52
C SER A 229 19.01 -10.41 2.22
N GLY A 230 17.86 -9.98 1.68
CA GLY A 230 17.72 -9.45 0.32
C GLY A 230 17.47 -10.52 -0.74
N GLU A 231 17.43 -11.81 -0.37
CA GLU A 231 17.20 -12.89 -1.32
C GLU A 231 15.74 -12.94 -1.79
N ILE A 232 15.53 -12.85 -3.11
CA ILE A 232 14.23 -13.06 -3.73
C ILE A 232 13.97 -14.57 -3.92
N THR A 233 12.95 -15.06 -3.23
CA THR A 233 12.66 -16.50 -3.10
C THR A 233 11.49 -16.96 -3.99
N ASP A 234 10.53 -16.08 -4.26
CA ASP A 234 9.32 -16.37 -5.03
C ASP A 234 8.94 -15.18 -5.93
N SER A 235 8.18 -15.44 -6.99
CA SER A 235 7.59 -14.43 -7.86
C SER A 235 6.22 -14.83 -8.42
N VAL A 236 5.45 -13.81 -8.80
CA VAL A 236 4.23 -13.90 -9.62
C VAL A 236 4.33 -12.84 -10.72
N LEU A 237 4.64 -13.25 -11.94
CA LEU A 237 4.90 -12.31 -13.04
C LEU A 237 3.59 -11.79 -13.67
N VAL A 238 3.56 -10.49 -13.96
CA VAL A 238 2.44 -9.77 -14.61
C VAL A 238 2.95 -8.90 -15.75
N PRO A 239 3.51 -9.49 -16.82
CA PRO A 239 4.26 -8.76 -17.84
C PRO A 239 3.43 -7.75 -18.65
N ASP A 240 2.11 -7.79 -18.51
CA ASP A 240 1.12 -6.97 -19.19
C ASP A 240 0.64 -5.74 -18.38
N ALA A 241 1.13 -5.55 -17.14
CA ALA A 241 0.69 -4.49 -16.25
C ALA A 241 1.79 -4.07 -15.26
N TRP A 242 1.60 -2.96 -14.55
CA TRP A 242 2.37 -2.66 -13.34
C TRP A 242 1.86 -3.50 -12.17
N ALA A 243 2.78 -4.15 -11.44
CA ALA A 243 2.52 -4.79 -10.17
C ALA A 243 2.54 -3.73 -9.06
N VAL A 244 1.36 -3.33 -8.59
CA VAL A 244 1.23 -2.16 -7.71
C VAL A 244 1.25 -2.55 -6.25
N ALA A 245 0.29 -3.36 -5.80
CA ALA A 245 0.17 -3.70 -4.39
C ALA A 245 -0.45 -5.08 -4.18
N CYS A 246 -0.15 -5.71 -3.04
CA CYS A 246 -0.68 -7.02 -2.70
C CYS A 246 -1.11 -7.13 -1.23
N THR A 247 -1.98 -8.08 -0.93
CA THR A 247 -2.37 -8.46 0.43
C THR A 247 -2.75 -9.92 0.48
N PHE A 248 -2.63 -10.56 1.63
CA PHE A 248 -3.16 -11.91 1.84
C PHE A 248 -4.61 -11.85 2.30
N GLY A 249 -5.43 -12.76 1.78
CA GLY A 249 -6.84 -12.85 2.11
C GLY A 249 -7.37 -14.28 2.01
N GLY A 250 -8.69 -14.40 1.99
CA GLY A 250 -9.39 -15.67 2.19
C GLY A 250 -9.49 -16.05 3.66
N SER A 251 -10.36 -17.01 3.97
CA SER A 251 -10.61 -17.44 5.36
C SER A 251 -9.38 -17.95 6.11
N ASP A 252 -8.38 -18.50 5.40
CA ASP A 252 -7.13 -19.01 5.95
C ASP A 252 -5.92 -18.08 5.72
N LEU A 253 -6.14 -16.89 5.16
CA LEU A 253 -5.11 -15.94 4.72
C LEU A 253 -4.07 -16.56 3.77
N ASP A 254 -4.47 -17.51 2.93
CA ASP A 254 -3.57 -18.28 2.05
C ASP A 254 -3.67 -17.88 0.55
N VAL A 255 -4.50 -16.89 0.23
CA VAL A 255 -4.63 -16.32 -1.11
C VAL A 255 -3.88 -15.00 -1.18
N LEU A 256 -2.91 -14.87 -2.08
CA LEU A 256 -2.30 -13.58 -2.39
C LEU A 256 -3.15 -12.83 -3.40
N TYR A 257 -3.82 -11.76 -2.96
CA TYR A 257 -4.51 -10.80 -3.81
C TYR A 257 -3.54 -9.74 -4.30
N MET A 258 -3.65 -9.36 -5.57
CA MET A 258 -2.73 -8.48 -6.27
C MET A 258 -3.51 -7.48 -7.12
N PHE A 259 -3.16 -6.21 -6.99
CA PHE A 259 -3.65 -5.14 -7.86
C PHE A 259 -2.65 -4.86 -8.96
N CYS A 260 -3.11 -5.06 -10.20
CA CYS A 260 -2.31 -4.87 -11.39
C CYS A 260 -2.96 -3.81 -12.27
N ASN A 261 -2.19 -2.82 -12.69
CA ASN A 261 -2.69 -1.69 -13.46
C ASN A 261 -1.99 -1.65 -14.82
N ALA A 262 -2.72 -1.93 -15.89
CA ALA A 262 -2.19 -1.80 -17.25
C ALA A 262 -2.15 -0.32 -17.64
N THR A 263 -0.97 0.28 -17.53
CA THR A 263 -0.71 1.70 -17.80
C THR A 263 0.78 1.94 -18.13
N THR A 264 1.12 3.18 -18.45
CA THR A 264 2.49 3.69 -18.57
C THR A 264 2.60 5.00 -17.79
N LEU A 265 3.80 5.53 -17.57
CA LEU A 265 3.97 6.85 -16.93
C LEU A 265 3.21 7.96 -17.68
N GLU A 266 3.21 7.93 -19.01
CA GLU A 266 2.47 8.87 -19.84
C GLU A 266 0.95 8.71 -19.65
N GLN A 267 0.44 7.47 -19.76
CA GLN A 267 -0.99 7.20 -19.58
C GLN A 267 -1.46 7.53 -18.16
N PHE A 268 -0.66 7.22 -17.14
CA PHE A 268 -0.94 7.57 -15.75
C PHE A 268 -1.07 9.08 -15.57
N GLY A 269 -0.16 9.87 -16.15
CA GLY A 269 -0.23 11.34 -16.13
C GLY A 269 -1.48 11.90 -16.83
N GLU A 270 -2.07 11.15 -17.76
CA GLU A 270 -3.34 11.48 -18.43
C GLU A 270 -4.58 10.93 -17.71
N GLY A 271 -4.41 10.27 -16.56
CA GLY A 271 -5.52 9.64 -15.83
C GLY A 271 -6.04 8.34 -16.46
N LYS A 272 -5.21 7.64 -17.25
CA LYS A 272 -5.58 6.44 -17.99
C LYS A 272 -4.90 5.20 -17.42
N SER A 273 -5.71 4.21 -17.07
CA SER A 273 -5.25 2.90 -16.61
C SER A 273 -6.38 1.87 -16.78
N GLN A 274 -6.03 0.59 -16.79
CA GLN A 274 -6.97 -0.51 -16.64
C GLN A 274 -6.56 -1.37 -15.45
N GLY A 275 -7.22 -1.15 -14.32
CA GLY A 275 -7.01 -1.90 -13.09
C GLY A 275 -7.66 -3.28 -13.11
N THR A 276 -6.95 -4.25 -12.57
CA THR A 276 -7.39 -5.65 -12.41
C THR A 276 -7.05 -6.17 -11.02
N VAL A 277 -7.95 -7.00 -10.49
CA VAL A 277 -7.69 -7.81 -9.30
C VAL A 277 -7.29 -9.21 -9.74
N ARG A 278 -6.11 -9.63 -9.33
CA ARG A 278 -5.55 -10.96 -9.62
C ARG A 278 -5.26 -11.70 -8.33
N THR A 279 -5.30 -13.01 -8.36
CA THR A 279 -5.04 -13.89 -7.21
C THR A 279 -4.01 -14.96 -7.56
N ALA A 280 -3.18 -15.36 -6.59
CA ALA A 280 -2.29 -16.50 -6.70
C ALA A 280 -2.29 -17.36 -5.43
N GLN A 281 -2.10 -18.66 -5.64
CA GLN A 281 -1.84 -19.63 -4.57
C GLN A 281 -0.34 -19.80 -4.44
N VAL A 282 0.25 -19.18 -3.42
CA VAL A 282 1.72 -19.14 -3.23
C VAL A 282 2.22 -20.17 -2.20
N ASN A 283 1.33 -21.02 -1.69
CA ASN A 283 1.60 -22.03 -0.66
C ASN A 283 2.19 -21.44 0.63
N ARG A 284 1.74 -20.23 1.01
CA ARG A 284 2.11 -19.51 2.23
C ARG A 284 0.88 -18.83 2.79
N ARG A 285 0.90 -18.55 4.09
CA ARG A 285 -0.14 -17.78 4.77
C ARG A 285 0.36 -16.38 5.07
N GLY A 286 -0.54 -15.41 5.00
CA GLY A 286 -0.29 -14.03 5.34
C GLY A 286 -0.34 -13.73 6.82
N VAL A 287 0.26 -12.60 7.17
CA VAL A 287 0.07 -11.95 8.46
C VAL A 287 -1.15 -11.04 8.37
N ALA A 288 -2.12 -11.24 9.26
CA ALA A 288 -3.26 -10.33 9.40
C ALA A 288 -2.78 -8.92 9.74
N GLN A 289 -3.30 -7.92 9.03
CA GLN A 289 -2.96 -6.51 9.19
C GLN A 289 -4.03 -5.77 10.00
#